data_AF-A0A2D6M0P6-F1
#
_entry.id   AF-A0A2D6M0P6-F1
#
_cell.length_a   1.000
_cell.length_b   1.000
_cell.length_c   1.000
_cell.angle_alpha   90.00
_cell.angle_beta   90.00
_cell.angle_gamma   90.00
#
_symmetry.space_group_name_H-M   'P 1'
#
loop_
_entity.id
_entity.type
_entity.pdbx_description
1 polymer ?
#
loop_
_entity_poly.entity_id
_entity_poly.type
_entity_poly.pdbx_seq_one_letter_code
_entity_poly.pdbx_strand_id
1 'polypeptide(L)'
;MVFGNVMLEIALVSLVMSGISQILQRKLMDKKGMKASQEKMKEQQKRIKELVGREDQQSKAEAERLQKEMLELMSKSMQGTMKHMVVSMPIFLGVFWGLGYLYSGALIQLPMAVPVLHRDLSFEITSAISWLWWYIYTSFSIGIVLNMVLKVLGKE
;
A
#
# COMPACT_ATOMS: atom_id res chain seq x y z
N MET A 1 25.76 -12.53 -8.52
CA MET A 1 24.70 -13.37 -9.11
C MET A 1 24.75 -14.72 -8.44
N VAL A 2 23.71 -15.08 -7.68
CA VAL A 2 23.61 -16.32 -6.89
C VAL A 2 22.94 -17.45 -7.69
N PHE A 3 22.06 -17.11 -8.62
CA PHE A 3 21.28 -18.04 -9.45
C PHE A 3 21.47 -17.84 -10.98
N GLY A 4 22.37 -16.96 -11.40
CA GLY A 4 22.66 -16.72 -12.82
C GLY A 4 21.55 -16.01 -13.62
N ASN A 5 20.37 -15.79 -13.04
CA ASN A 5 19.26 -15.06 -13.66
C ASN A 5 18.70 -13.98 -12.72
N VAL A 6 19.02 -12.72 -13.03
CA VAL A 6 18.60 -11.53 -12.27
C VAL A 6 17.07 -11.42 -12.17
N MET A 7 16.32 -11.89 -13.16
CA MET A 7 14.85 -11.79 -13.15
C MET A 7 14.26 -12.65 -12.04
N LEU A 8 14.75 -13.89 -11.89
CA LEU A 8 14.29 -14.84 -10.87
C LEU A 8 14.70 -14.40 -9.47
N GLU A 9 15.91 -13.85 -9.31
CA GLU A 9 16.41 -13.34 -8.03
C GLU A 9 15.54 -12.20 -7.52
N ILE A 10 15.25 -11.21 -8.38
CA ILE A 10 14.37 -10.08 -8.02
C ILE A 10 12.95 -10.58 -7.74
N ALA A 11 12.42 -11.51 -8.53
CA ALA A 11 11.08 -12.06 -8.31
C ALA A 11 10.98 -12.80 -6.96
N LEU A 12 12.01 -13.56 -6.57
CA LEU A 12 12.06 -14.26 -5.29
C LEU A 12 12.14 -13.26 -4.11
N VAL A 13 12.96 -12.22 -4.23
CA VAL A 13 13.04 -11.15 -3.22
C VAL A 13 11.71 -10.43 -3.09
N SER A 14 11.06 -10.09 -4.20
CA SER A 14 9.72 -9.49 -4.21
C SER A 14 8.69 -10.38 -3.51
N LEU A 15 8.71 -11.69 -3.77
CA LEU A 15 7.81 -12.65 -3.13
C LEU A 15 7.98 -12.69 -1.61
N VAL A 16 9.23 -12.77 -1.13
CA VAL A 16 9.55 -12.75 0.30
C VAL A 16 9.12 -11.42 0.92
N MET A 17 9.38 -10.30 0.25
CA MET A 17 8.99 -8.97 0.72
C MET A 17 7.49 -8.77 0.80
N SER A 18 6.74 -9.26 -0.19
CA SER A 18 5.27 -9.26 -0.12
C SER A 18 4.77 -10.09 1.07
N GLY A 19 5.38 -11.25 1.34
CA GLY A 19 5.06 -12.07 2.51
C GLY A 19 5.31 -11.33 3.83
N ILE A 20 6.48 -10.71 4.00
CA ILE A 20 6.83 -9.90 5.18
C ILE A 20 5.86 -8.74 5.34
N SER A 21 5.59 -8.00 4.27
CA SER A 21 4.66 -6.86 4.26
C SER A 21 3.28 -7.27 4.73
N GLN A 22 2.80 -8.44 4.30
CA GLN A 22 1.49 -8.95 4.67
C GLN A 22 1.42 -9.38 6.15
N ILE A 23 2.50 -9.96 6.69
CA ILE A 23 2.61 -10.31 8.11
C ILE A 23 2.63 -9.03 8.96
N LEU A 24 3.42 -8.03 8.56
CA LEU A 24 3.49 -6.73 9.24
C LEU A 24 2.12 -6.04 9.25
N GLN A 25 1.43 -6.00 8.11
CA GLN A 25 0.08 -5.47 8.04
C GLN A 25 -0.87 -6.20 8.99
N ARG A 26 -0.83 -7.54 9.06
CA ARG A 26 -1.71 -8.30 9.97
C ARG A 26 -1.39 -8.08 11.44
N LYS A 27 -0.11 -7.91 11.80
CA LYS A 27 0.32 -7.74 13.20
C LYS A 27 0.17 -6.29 13.69
N LEU A 28 0.36 -5.32 12.80
CA LEU A 28 0.41 -3.89 13.15
C LEU A 28 -0.86 -3.13 12.78
N MET A 29 -1.65 -3.58 11.81
CA MET A 29 -2.94 -2.99 11.45
C MET A 29 -4.10 -3.91 11.79
N ASP A 30 -4.99 -3.44 12.66
CA ASP A 30 -6.28 -4.10 12.89
C ASP A 30 -7.25 -3.81 11.73
N LYS A 31 -7.25 -4.70 10.74
CA LYS A 31 -8.14 -4.59 9.57
C LYS A 31 -9.63 -4.68 9.95
N LYS A 32 -9.99 -5.38 11.02
CA LYS A 32 -11.38 -5.51 11.47
C LYS A 32 -11.85 -4.24 12.18
N GLY A 33 -11.05 -3.71 13.11
CA GLY A 33 -11.30 -2.43 13.75
C GLY A 33 -11.35 -1.28 12.75
N MET A 34 -10.55 -1.32 11.68
CA MET A 34 -10.60 -0.31 10.63
C MET A 34 -11.91 -0.35 9.83
N LYS A 35 -12.42 -1.53 9.47
CA LYS A 35 -13.74 -1.68 8.81
C LYS A 35 -14.87 -1.14 9.71
N ALA A 36 -14.89 -1.52 10.98
CA ALA A 36 -15.89 -1.03 11.93
C ALA A 36 -15.81 0.49 12.14
N SER A 37 -14.60 1.06 12.26
CA SER A 37 -14.42 2.52 12.32
C SER A 37 -14.87 3.23 11.05
N GLN A 38 -14.66 2.64 9.86
CA GLN A 38 -15.16 3.21 8.60
C GLN A 38 -16.69 3.22 8.53
N GLU A 39 -17.36 2.16 9.02
CA GLU A 39 -18.83 2.13 9.11
C GLU A 39 -19.35 3.21 10.06
N LYS A 40 -18.76 3.33 11.26
CA LYS A 40 -19.12 4.38 12.21
C LYS A 40 -18.91 5.79 11.65
N MET A 41 -17.79 6.04 10.97
CA MET A 41 -17.54 7.33 10.32
C MET A 41 -18.58 7.64 9.25
N LYS A 42 -18.99 6.65 8.43
CA LYS A 42 -20.06 6.83 7.43
C LYS A 42 -21.40 7.17 8.08
N GLU A 43 -21.75 6.50 9.18
CA GLU A 43 -22.97 6.79 9.93
C GLU A 43 -22.95 8.20 10.54
N GLN A 44 -21.84 8.57 11.18
CA GLN A 44 -21.66 9.90 11.77
C GLN A 44 -21.68 11.01 10.71
N GLN A 45 -21.08 10.80 9.53
CA GLN A 45 -21.16 11.75 8.42
C GLN A 45 -22.59 11.98 7.93
N LYS A 46 -23.42 10.93 7.86
CA LYS A 46 -24.84 11.07 7.51
C LYS A 46 -25.58 11.90 8.56
N ARG A 47 -25.37 11.61 9.85
CA ARG A 47 -25.97 12.38 10.96
C ARG A 47 -25.55 13.86 10.93
N ILE A 48 -24.26 14.15 10.73
CA ILE A 48 -23.79 15.54 10.62
C ILE A 48 -24.49 16.24 9.45
N LYS A 49 -24.65 15.58 8.30
CA LYS A 49 -25.33 16.16 7.14
C LYS A 49 -26.80 16.46 7.42
N GLU A 50 -27.48 15.59 8.18
CA GLU A 50 -28.87 15.81 8.61
C GLU A 50 -29.01 16.95 9.63
N LEU A 51 -28.04 17.09 10.54
CA LEU A 51 -28.03 18.10 11.61
C LEU A 51 -27.63 19.50 11.10
N VAL A 52 -26.68 19.59 10.15
CA VAL A 52 -26.25 20.85 9.53
C VAL A 52 -27.37 21.47 8.68
N GLY A 53 -28.33 20.65 8.21
CA GLY A 53 -29.52 21.13 7.52
C GLY A 53 -30.57 21.77 8.43
N ARG A 54 -30.40 21.74 9.76
CA ARG A 54 -31.31 22.34 10.74
C ARG A 54 -30.68 23.62 11.31
N GLU A 55 -31.44 24.71 11.39
CA GLU A 55 -30.94 26.00 11.89
C GLU A 55 -30.88 26.10 13.44
N ASP A 56 -31.19 25.01 14.15
CA ASP A 56 -31.20 24.98 15.61
C ASP A 56 -29.80 24.98 16.23
N GLN A 57 -29.63 25.77 17.31
CA GLN A 57 -28.36 25.89 18.03
C GLN A 57 -27.92 24.56 18.69
N GLN A 58 -28.87 23.69 19.05
CA GLN A 58 -28.59 22.34 19.55
C GLN A 58 -28.05 21.41 18.45
N SER A 59 -28.58 21.51 17.23
CA SER A 59 -28.11 20.71 16.08
C SER A 59 -26.68 21.07 15.69
N LYS A 60 -26.30 22.34 15.80
CA LYS A 60 -24.91 22.81 15.58
C LYS A 60 -23.94 22.25 16.63
N ALA A 61 -24.31 22.32 17.91
CA ALA A 61 -23.49 21.77 18.99
C ALA A 61 -23.31 20.24 18.88
N GLU A 62 -24.36 19.51 18.48
CA GLU A 62 -24.27 18.07 18.27
C GLU A 62 -23.43 17.70 17.05
N ALA A 63 -23.54 18.47 15.95
CA ALA A 63 -22.71 18.30 14.77
C ALA A 63 -21.22 18.53 15.07
N GLU A 64 -20.87 19.56 15.85
CA GLU A 64 -19.49 19.80 16.30
C GLU A 64 -18.95 18.64 17.15
N ARG A 65 -19.77 18.10 18.07
CA ARG A 65 -19.39 16.93 18.88
C ARG A 65 -19.10 15.71 18.02
N LEU A 66 -19.96 15.43 17.03
CA LEU A 66 -19.79 14.32 16.10
C LEU A 66 -18.57 14.50 15.18
N GLN A 67 -18.27 15.73 14.75
CA GLN A 67 -17.05 16.03 13.99
C GLN A 67 -15.80 15.76 14.84
N LYS A 68 -15.81 16.15 16.11
CA LYS A 68 -14.69 15.88 17.04
C LYS A 68 -14.47 14.38 17.24
N GLU A 69 -15.54 13.61 17.43
CA GLU A 69 -15.47 12.16 17.56
C GLU A 69 -14.93 11.49 16.28
N MET A 70 -15.32 12.01 15.10
CA MET A 70 -14.79 11.55 13.81
C MET A 70 -13.29 11.83 13.68
N LEU A 71 -12.83 13.02 14.10
CA LEU A 71 -11.42 13.38 14.15
C LEU A 71 -10.61 12.46 15.07
N GLU A 72 -11.15 12.11 16.23
CA GLU A 72 -10.51 11.17 17.16
C GLU A 72 -10.42 9.76 16.57
N LEU A 73 -11.48 9.27 15.93
CA LEU A 73 -11.48 7.99 15.20
C LEU A 73 -10.47 7.98 14.05
N MET A 74 -10.41 9.06 13.27
CA MET A 74 -9.45 9.21 12.20
C MET A 74 -8.01 9.24 12.72
N SER A 75 -7.75 9.98 13.80
CA SER A 75 -6.44 10.04 14.46
C SER A 75 -5.99 8.66 14.94
N LYS A 76 -6.89 7.89 15.58
CA LYS A 76 -6.61 6.53 16.02
C LYS A 76 -6.29 5.58 14.85
N SER A 77 -7.02 5.71 13.75
CA SER A 77 -6.76 4.96 12.52
C SER A 77 -5.41 5.35 11.90
N MET A 78 -5.11 6.64 11.82
CA MET A 78 -3.83 7.17 11.34
C MET A 78 -2.66 6.68 12.18
N GLN A 79 -2.78 6.59 13.51
CA GLN A 79 -1.72 6.05 14.36
C GLN A 79 -1.39 4.59 14.02
N GLY A 80 -2.39 3.76 13.73
CA GLY A 80 -2.18 2.39 13.27
C GLY A 80 -1.42 2.33 11.94
N THR A 81 -1.85 3.13 10.97
CA THR A 81 -1.18 3.24 9.66
C THR A 81 0.24 3.80 9.79
N MET A 82 0.46 4.79 10.65
CA MET A 82 1.76 5.42 10.84
C MET A 82 2.75 4.46 11.52
N LYS A 83 2.30 3.68 12.52
CA LYS A 83 3.12 2.60 13.10
C LYS A 83 3.53 1.58 12.05
N HIS A 84 2.60 1.16 11.20
CA HIS A 84 2.91 0.27 10.08
C HIS A 84 3.94 0.91 9.15
N MET A 85 3.74 2.15 8.73
CA MET A 85 4.64 2.87 7.82
C MET A 85 6.06 3.00 8.38
N VAL A 86 6.20 3.40 9.64
CA VAL A 86 7.50 3.57 10.33
C VAL A 86 8.25 2.24 10.42
N VAL A 87 7.56 1.10 10.56
CA VAL A 87 8.19 -0.22 10.58
C VAL A 87 8.48 -0.74 9.17
N SER A 88 7.56 -0.54 8.22
CA SER A 88 7.70 -1.04 6.85
C SER A 88 8.76 -0.28 6.06
N MET A 89 8.94 1.02 6.32
CA MET A 89 9.83 1.88 5.53
C MET A 89 11.31 1.48 5.67
N PRO A 90 11.89 1.24 6.86
CA PRO A 90 13.27 0.75 6.98
C PRO A 90 13.48 -0.60 6.30
N ILE A 91 12.49 -1.50 6.39
CA ILE A 91 12.56 -2.83 5.76
C ILE A 91 12.58 -2.67 4.24
N PHE A 92 11.68 -1.85 3.70
CA PHE A 92 11.63 -1.56 2.27
C PHE A 92 12.92 -0.89 1.79
N LEU A 93 13.40 0.14 2.49
CA LEU A 93 14.63 0.84 2.13
C LEU A 93 15.86 -0.07 2.20
N GLY A 94 15.95 -0.95 3.20
CA GLY A 94 17.04 -1.91 3.33
C GLY A 94 17.09 -2.88 2.15
N VAL A 95 15.94 -3.44 1.75
CA VAL A 95 15.87 -4.30 0.57
C VAL A 95 16.11 -3.52 -0.72
N PHE A 96 15.58 -2.31 -0.83
CA PHE A 96 15.77 -1.46 -1.99
C PHE A 96 17.24 -1.09 -2.20
N TRP A 97 17.95 -0.72 -1.14
CA TRP A 97 19.38 -0.45 -1.18
C TRP A 97 20.20 -1.71 -1.48
N GLY A 98 19.84 -2.85 -0.88
CA GLY A 98 20.49 -4.13 -1.17
C GLY A 98 20.38 -4.49 -2.65
N LEU A 99 19.17 -4.44 -3.21
CA LEU A 99 18.93 -4.67 -4.65
C LEU A 99 19.67 -3.66 -5.51
N GLY A 100 19.67 -2.39 -5.13
CA GLY A 100 20.40 -1.34 -5.84
C GLY A 100 21.90 -1.58 -5.87
N TYR A 101 22.50 -2.05 -4.78
CA TYR A 101 23.92 -2.39 -4.72
C TYR A 101 24.27 -3.65 -5.53
N LEU A 102 23.42 -4.68 -5.46
CA LEU A 102 23.64 -5.96 -6.14
C LEU A 102 23.41 -5.91 -7.65
N TYR A 103 22.49 -5.05 -8.11
CA TYR A 103 22.01 -5.00 -9.50
C TYR A 103 22.12 -3.62 -10.13
N SER A 104 22.95 -2.71 -9.57
CA SER A 104 23.24 -1.42 -10.20
C SER A 104 23.75 -1.63 -11.63
N GLY A 105 22.99 -1.17 -12.62
CA GLY A 105 23.32 -1.32 -14.04
C GLY A 105 22.76 -2.58 -14.72
N ALA A 106 22.01 -3.44 -14.01
CA ALA A 106 21.34 -4.58 -14.63
C ALA A 106 20.19 -4.11 -15.52
N LEU A 107 20.27 -4.46 -16.81
CA LEU A 107 19.20 -4.30 -17.80
C LEU A 107 18.57 -5.67 -18.06
N ILE A 108 17.26 -5.73 -17.88
CA ILE A 108 16.44 -6.93 -18.07
C ILE A 108 15.77 -6.81 -19.43
N GLN A 109 16.12 -7.72 -20.33
CA GLN A 109 15.48 -7.82 -21.65
C GLN A 109 14.17 -8.59 -21.53
N LEU A 110 13.09 -7.95 -21.98
CA LEU A 110 11.76 -8.51 -22.02
C LEU A 110 11.43 -8.99 -23.44
N PRO A 111 10.64 -10.07 -23.56
CA PRO A 111 10.17 -10.58 -24.86
C PRO A 111 9.16 -9.65 -25.54
N MET A 112 8.64 -8.66 -24.81
CA MET A 112 7.69 -7.66 -25.31
C MET A 112 8.10 -6.28 -24.81
N ALA A 113 7.93 -5.27 -25.66
CA ALA A 113 8.22 -3.90 -25.27
C ALA A 113 7.13 -3.36 -24.33
N VAL A 114 7.54 -2.73 -23.25
CA VAL A 114 6.64 -2.16 -22.24
C VAL A 114 6.86 -0.66 -22.16
N PRO A 115 5.79 0.12 -21.88
CA PRO A 115 5.94 1.54 -21.62
C PRO A 115 6.67 1.74 -20.30
N VAL A 116 7.72 2.57 -20.33
CA VAL A 116 8.53 2.92 -19.18
C VAL A 116 8.57 4.44 -19.06
N LEU A 117 8.44 4.95 -17.83
CA LEU A 117 8.61 6.37 -17.54
C LEU A 117 10.08 6.64 -17.22
N HIS A 118 10.69 7.54 -17.97
CA HIS A 118 12.07 7.94 -17.75
C HIS A 118 12.13 9.14 -16.77
N ARG A 119 13.34 9.46 -16.29
CA ARG A 119 13.53 10.51 -15.26
C ARG A 119 13.18 11.91 -15.76
N ASP A 120 13.24 12.11 -17.06
CA ASP A 120 12.85 13.29 -17.82
C ASP A 120 11.35 13.36 -18.11
N LEU A 121 10.56 12.47 -17.49
CA LEU A 121 9.10 12.40 -17.63
C LEU A 121 8.61 12.03 -19.04
N SER A 122 9.52 11.54 -19.89
CA SER A 122 9.20 10.96 -21.19
C SER A 122 8.74 9.52 -21.05
N PHE A 123 7.86 9.11 -21.96
CA PHE A 123 7.40 7.73 -22.09
C PHE A 123 8.10 7.10 -23.28
N GLU A 124 8.86 6.05 -23.03
CA GLU A 124 9.46 5.23 -24.08
C GLU A 124 8.94 3.80 -23.99
N ILE A 125 8.66 3.22 -25.15
CA ILE A 125 8.33 1.81 -25.27
C ILE A 125 9.64 1.08 -25.51
N THR A 126 10.15 0.42 -24.48
CA THR A 126 11.44 -0.29 -24.53
C THR A 126 11.26 -1.77 -24.19
N SER A 127 12.04 -2.62 -24.85
CA SER A 127 12.17 -4.04 -24.51
C SER A 127 13.24 -4.29 -23.45
N ALA A 128 14.03 -3.28 -23.07
CA ALA A 128 15.03 -3.38 -22.01
C ALA A 128 14.65 -2.45 -20.85
N ILE A 129 14.41 -3.04 -19.69
CA ILE A 129 14.02 -2.29 -18.50
C ILE A 129 15.07 -2.43 -17.39
N SER A 130 15.23 -1.37 -16.60
CA SER A 130 16.08 -1.40 -15.41
C SER A 130 15.53 -2.37 -14.36
N TRP A 131 16.41 -2.91 -13.52
CA TRP A 131 16.04 -3.73 -12.36
C TRP A 131 14.93 -3.10 -11.49
N LEU A 132 14.91 -1.77 -11.39
CA LEU A 132 13.90 -1.00 -10.66
C LEU A 132 12.50 -1.21 -11.23
N TRP A 133 12.34 -1.08 -12.55
CA TRP A 133 11.06 -1.27 -13.22
C TRP A 133 10.61 -2.71 -13.11
N TRP A 134 11.53 -3.66 -13.24
CA TRP A 134 11.21 -5.07 -13.04
C TRP A 134 10.74 -5.36 -11.60
N TYR A 135 11.39 -4.78 -10.60
CA TYR A 135 10.95 -4.88 -9.21
C TYR A 135 9.52 -4.32 -9.00
N ILE A 136 9.21 -3.17 -9.60
CA ILE A 136 7.86 -2.58 -9.52
C ILE A 136 6.83 -3.50 -10.17
N TYR A 137 7.09 -3.96 -11.40
CA TYR A 137 6.18 -4.84 -12.14
C TYR A 137 5.94 -6.17 -11.41
N THR A 138 7.00 -6.82 -10.95
CA THR A 138 6.90 -8.09 -10.20
C THR A 138 6.18 -7.90 -8.86
N SER A 139 6.49 -6.86 -8.11
CA SER A 139 5.84 -6.56 -6.83
C SER A 139 4.34 -6.32 -7.00
N PHE A 140 3.95 -5.56 -8.02
CA PHE A 140 2.54 -5.31 -8.32
C PHE A 140 1.80 -6.58 -8.74
N SER A 141 2.43 -7.38 -9.61
CA SER A 141 1.87 -8.65 -10.09
C SER A 141 1.67 -9.64 -8.95
N ILE A 142 2.69 -9.81 -8.09
CA ILE A 142 2.62 -10.66 -6.88
C ILE A 142 1.53 -10.14 -5.94
N GLY A 143 1.41 -8.82 -5.76
CA GLY A 143 0.36 -8.21 -4.96
C GLY A 143 -1.04 -8.58 -5.44
N ILE A 144 -1.30 -8.51 -6.75
CA ILE A 144 -2.59 -8.91 -7.33
C ILE A 144 -2.86 -10.39 -7.09
N VAL A 145 -1.88 -11.25 -7.40
CA VAL A 145 -2.03 -12.71 -7.26
C VAL A 145 -2.26 -13.09 -5.80
N LEU A 146 -1.50 -12.52 -4.86
CA LEU A 146 -1.67 -12.78 -3.43
C LEU A 146 -3.05 -12.36 -2.93
N ASN A 147 -3.53 -11.18 -3.32
CA ASN A 147 -4.87 -10.73 -2.93
C ASN A 147 -5.96 -11.66 -3.49
N MET A 148 -5.82 -12.10 -4.75
CA MET A 148 -6.76 -13.05 -5.35
C MET A 148 -6.76 -14.40 -4.61
N VAL A 149 -5.58 -14.93 -4.29
CA VAL A 149 -5.43 -16.19 -3.54
C VAL A 149 -6.03 -16.07 -2.13
N LEU A 150 -5.79 -14.98 -1.42
CA LEU A 150 -6.35 -14.76 -0.09
C LEU A 150 -7.88 -14.67 -0.08
N LYS A 151 -8.44 -14.03 -1.11
CA LYS A 151 -9.89 -13.95 -1.30
C LYS A 151 -10.50 -15.32 -1.56
N VAL A 152 -9.86 -16.14 -2.39
CA VAL A 152 -10.29 -17.53 -2.67
C VAL A 152 -10.19 -18.42 -1.43
N LEU A 153 -9.18 -18.21 -0.58
CA LEU A 153 -8.98 -18.96 0.67
C LEU A 153 -9.88 -18.50 1.83
N GLY A 154 -10.81 -17.57 1.62
CA GLY A 154 -11.77 -17.13 2.65
C GLY A 154 -11.14 -16.44 3.86
N LYS A 155 -9.94 -15.85 3.72
CA LYS A 155 -9.21 -15.16 4.80
C LYS A 155 -9.42 -13.64 4.85
N GLU A 156 -10.47 -13.11 4.22
CA GLU A 156 -10.87 -11.69 4.24
C GLU A 156 -12.22 -11.41 4.90
#